data_AF-A0A852RFA2-F1
#
_entry.id   AF-A0A852RFA2-F1
#
_cell.length_a   1.000
_cell.length_b   1.000
_cell.length_c   1.000
_cell.angle_alpha   90.00
_cell.angle_beta   90.00
_cell.angle_gamma   90.00
#
_symmetry.space_group_name_H-M   'P 1'
#
loop_
_entity.id
_entity.type
_entity.pdbx_description
1 polymer ?
#
loop_
_entity_poly.entity_id
_entity_poly.type
_entity_poly.pdbx_seq_one_letter_code
_entity_poly.pdbx_strand_id
1 'polypeptide(L)'
;MGSEIVDQIGPDGTLIQDVDTTLSPSRKRELLFDALPGAQIEPYAGRSVVRFRDQVILTKQITHLGRPWDAFKKRIQIPRYWLDIEQRGRADGLTVRFIGVYHYGGTTIFVDFDPSTYIKRKANNSAAHVATNDLFQAQTLGQFSREDKNGNRLTSVRSDQFATYLTRGYEEKNPHIEVFDRFSESFLDGARIDGLTAVQEMHAAKWPDRFQNEWAGFYVEFRLSRFLEHNGLHDLVVVQKEKRKGEFDYDLRFLNHGVLEHYGDLKASNIAVNDSPGNDAADFFRCLSETGRFWYVIYEHETWHGRDNDNVATIAWNDWRRSVGHVGRSTIYDPLSYAGRFKEAVRFVRVKILEVNQANVAVVLGDFQKDFKQPDGKPRKGKVMIRKKDIDNFLIYTKSIEVPASD
;
A
#
# COMPACT_ATOMS: atom_id res chain seq x y z
N MET A 1 33.00 -4.53 2.45
CA MET A 1 31.85 -4.89 3.29
C MET A 1 31.35 -3.62 3.93
N GLY A 2 30.06 -3.31 3.80
CA GLY A 2 29.46 -2.22 4.57
C GLY A 2 29.35 -2.63 6.03
N SER A 3 29.64 -1.73 6.97
CA SER A 3 29.46 -1.97 8.41
C SER A 3 28.03 -1.68 8.87
N GLU A 4 27.14 -1.32 7.96
CA GLU A 4 25.77 -0.92 8.25
C GLU A 4 24.86 -2.15 8.32
N ILE A 5 24.20 -2.30 9.46
CA ILE A 5 23.17 -3.32 9.68
C ILE A 5 21.91 -2.89 8.94
N VAL A 6 21.42 -3.75 8.05
CA VAL A 6 20.28 -3.50 7.18
C VAL A 6 19.33 -4.69 7.26
N ASP A 7 18.11 -4.48 6.77
CA ASP A 7 17.12 -5.55 6.73
C ASP A 7 17.44 -6.51 5.57
N GLN A 8 17.42 -7.81 5.82
CA GLN A 8 17.64 -8.89 4.87
C GLN A 8 16.48 -9.87 4.91
N ILE A 9 16.25 -10.60 3.81
CA ILE A 9 15.19 -11.60 3.68
C ILE A 9 15.83 -12.99 3.55
N GLY A 10 15.56 -13.84 4.54
CA GLY A 10 15.98 -15.24 4.58
C GLY A 10 15.19 -16.14 3.62
N PRO A 11 15.63 -17.41 3.44
CA PRO A 11 15.00 -18.35 2.50
C PRO A 11 13.52 -18.67 2.80
N ASP A 12 13.13 -18.58 4.06
CA ASP A 12 11.76 -18.78 4.56
C ASP A 12 10.96 -17.46 4.63
N GLY A 13 11.50 -16.36 4.10
CA GLY A 13 10.88 -15.03 4.20
C GLY A 13 11.08 -14.36 5.56
N THR A 14 11.95 -14.89 6.44
CA THR A 14 12.26 -14.23 7.71
C THR A 14 13.02 -12.93 7.50
N LEU A 15 12.70 -11.92 8.31
CA LEU A 15 13.45 -10.67 8.37
C LEU A 15 14.70 -10.86 9.25
N ILE A 16 15.86 -10.60 8.69
CA ILE A 16 17.15 -10.75 9.36
C ILE A 16 17.86 -9.40 9.36
N GLN A 17 18.40 -8.98 10.51
CA GLN A 17 19.23 -7.79 10.60
C GLN A 17 20.70 -8.19 10.45
N ASP A 18 21.32 -7.84 9.32
CA ASP A 18 22.71 -8.19 9.03
C ASP A 18 23.34 -7.16 8.07
N VAL A 19 24.63 -7.27 7.81
CA VAL A 19 25.36 -6.38 6.90
C VAL A 19 24.90 -6.54 5.45
N ASP A 20 25.01 -5.45 4.69
CA ASP A 20 24.77 -5.50 3.25
C ASP A 20 25.85 -6.34 2.53
N THR A 21 25.41 -7.18 1.58
CA THR A 21 26.30 -8.10 0.87
C THR A 21 26.83 -7.46 -0.40
N THR A 22 27.97 -7.93 -0.91
CA THR A 22 28.48 -7.49 -2.22
C THR A 22 28.78 -8.72 -3.05
N LEU A 23 28.11 -8.81 -4.20
CA LEU A 23 28.32 -9.87 -5.17
C LEU A 23 29.41 -9.49 -6.16
N SER A 24 30.32 -10.44 -6.41
CA SER A 24 31.26 -10.33 -7.52
C SER A 24 30.50 -10.30 -8.87
N PRO A 25 31.10 -9.71 -9.93
CA PRO A 25 30.52 -9.77 -11.26
C PRO A 25 30.30 -11.19 -11.80
N SER A 26 31.11 -12.18 -11.41
CA SER A 26 30.92 -13.58 -11.77
C SER A 26 29.69 -14.17 -11.08
N ARG A 27 29.55 -13.97 -9.76
CA ARG A 27 28.43 -14.53 -9.00
C ARG A 27 27.08 -13.96 -9.45
N LYS A 28 27.01 -12.67 -9.78
CA LYS A 28 25.78 -12.07 -10.35
C LYS A 28 25.38 -12.71 -11.67
N ARG A 29 26.37 -13.03 -12.52
CA ARG A 29 26.11 -13.68 -13.81
C ARG A 29 25.65 -15.11 -13.62
N GLU A 30 26.30 -15.86 -12.72
CA GLU A 30 25.90 -17.23 -12.37
C GLU A 30 24.44 -17.28 -11.91
N LEU A 31 24.06 -16.48 -10.90
CA LEU A 31 22.69 -16.41 -10.41
C LEU A 31 21.68 -16.08 -11.52
N LEU A 32 22.04 -15.16 -12.43
CA LEU A 32 21.19 -14.77 -13.54
C LEU A 32 21.02 -15.90 -14.57
N PHE A 33 22.10 -16.59 -14.93
CA PHE A 33 22.05 -17.70 -15.91
C PHE A 33 21.35 -18.93 -15.35
N ASP A 34 21.51 -19.21 -14.06
CA ASP A 34 20.77 -20.27 -13.37
C ASP A 34 19.26 -20.01 -13.44
N ALA A 35 18.84 -18.75 -13.28
CA ALA A 35 17.44 -18.34 -13.35
C ALA A 35 16.90 -18.19 -14.79
N LEU A 36 17.78 -18.10 -15.79
CA LEU A 36 17.41 -17.89 -17.21
C LEU A 36 18.11 -18.89 -18.14
N PRO A 37 17.67 -20.17 -18.15
CA PRO A 37 18.18 -21.15 -19.09
C PRO A 37 18.02 -20.67 -20.54
N GLY A 38 19.13 -20.63 -21.28
CA GLY A 38 19.18 -20.16 -22.66
C GLY A 38 19.47 -18.68 -22.86
N ALA A 39 19.68 -17.90 -21.79
CA ALA A 39 20.23 -16.57 -21.92
C ALA A 39 21.69 -16.60 -22.41
N GLN A 40 22.11 -15.59 -23.17
CA GLN A 40 23.46 -15.50 -23.76
C GLN A 40 24.06 -14.11 -23.55
N ILE A 41 25.39 -14.00 -23.61
CA ILE A 41 26.09 -12.71 -23.62
C ILE A 41 26.37 -12.34 -25.07
N GLU A 42 25.92 -11.16 -25.47
CA GLU A 42 26.11 -10.66 -26.84
C GLU A 42 26.55 -9.20 -26.83
N PRO A 43 27.34 -8.76 -27.83
CA PRO A 43 27.59 -7.34 -28.05
C PRO A 43 26.33 -6.64 -28.57
N TYR A 44 25.87 -5.61 -27.86
CA TYR A 44 24.74 -4.77 -28.25
C TYR A 44 25.01 -3.31 -27.88
N ALA A 45 24.76 -2.37 -28.80
CA ALA A 45 25.01 -0.94 -28.61
C ALA A 45 26.42 -0.62 -28.02
N GLY A 46 27.44 -1.34 -28.48
CA GLY A 46 28.83 -1.17 -28.01
C GLY A 46 29.13 -1.70 -26.61
N ARG A 47 28.24 -2.52 -26.03
CA ARG A 47 28.39 -3.12 -24.69
C ARG A 47 28.08 -4.61 -24.73
N SER A 48 28.67 -5.39 -23.82
CA SER A 48 28.22 -6.76 -23.58
C SER A 48 26.95 -6.72 -22.74
N VAL A 49 25.87 -7.29 -23.26
CA VAL A 49 24.56 -7.38 -22.58
C VAL A 49 24.14 -8.84 -22.45
N VAL A 50 23.20 -9.11 -21.55
CA VAL A 50 22.55 -10.43 -21.48
C VAL A 50 21.31 -10.40 -22.37
N ARG A 51 21.22 -11.34 -23.30
CA ARG A 51 20.08 -11.55 -24.19
C ARG A 51 19.28 -12.75 -23.73
N PHE A 52 17.97 -12.60 -23.67
CA PHE A 52 17.04 -13.68 -23.42
C PHE A 52 15.82 -13.48 -24.32
N ARG A 53 15.72 -14.29 -25.38
CA ARG A 53 14.73 -14.11 -26.45
C ARG A 53 14.82 -12.70 -27.05
N ASP A 54 13.71 -11.98 -27.12
CA ASP A 54 13.59 -10.60 -27.59
C ASP A 54 14.06 -9.56 -26.55
N GLN A 55 14.54 -9.99 -25.37
CA GLN A 55 14.80 -9.09 -24.25
C GLN A 55 16.28 -8.80 -24.04
N VAL A 56 16.61 -7.53 -23.75
CA VAL A 56 17.94 -7.09 -23.30
C VAL A 56 17.90 -6.89 -21.80
N ILE A 57 18.69 -7.67 -21.07
CA ILE A 57 18.72 -7.67 -19.62
C ILE A 57 19.95 -6.91 -19.14
N LEU A 58 19.71 -5.79 -18.44
CA LEU A 58 20.74 -4.98 -17.84
C LEU A 58 20.67 -5.16 -16.32
N THR A 59 21.75 -5.66 -15.72
CA THR A 59 21.74 -6.06 -14.31
C THR A 59 22.62 -5.20 -13.41
N LYS A 60 22.09 -4.89 -12.23
CA LYS A 60 22.82 -4.29 -11.11
C LYS A 60 22.48 -5.03 -9.83
N GLN A 61 23.39 -5.02 -8.87
CA GLN A 61 23.07 -5.54 -7.55
C GLN A 61 22.17 -4.53 -6.83
N ILE A 62 21.18 -5.04 -6.10
CA ILE A 62 20.43 -4.25 -5.13
C ILE A 62 21.29 -4.10 -3.89
N THR A 63 21.49 -2.86 -3.45
CA THR A 63 22.25 -2.54 -2.24
C THR A 63 21.47 -1.54 -1.39
N HIS A 64 21.78 -1.48 -0.10
CA HIS A 64 21.31 -0.41 0.78
C HIS A 64 21.87 0.95 0.31
N LEU A 65 21.14 2.03 0.64
CA LEU A 65 21.47 3.38 0.19
C LEU A 65 22.60 4.03 0.99
N GLY A 66 22.95 3.48 2.16
CA GLY A 66 23.76 4.10 3.19
C GLY A 66 22.96 5.10 4.04
N ARG A 67 23.57 5.62 5.11
CA ARG A 67 23.00 6.74 5.88
C ARG A 67 22.72 7.96 4.98
N PRO A 68 21.61 8.71 5.20
CA PRO A 68 20.66 8.64 6.32
C PRO A 68 19.43 7.75 6.04
N TRP A 69 19.49 6.82 5.08
CA TRP A 69 18.33 6.06 4.64
C TRP A 69 18.02 4.88 5.56
N ASP A 70 16.72 4.62 5.78
CA ASP A 70 16.26 3.52 6.63
C ASP A 70 16.75 2.15 6.12
N ALA A 71 16.95 1.20 7.04
CA ALA A 71 17.46 -0.16 6.76
C ALA A 71 16.65 -0.91 5.68
N PHE A 72 15.34 -0.65 5.62
CA PHE A 72 14.46 -1.29 4.66
C PHE A 72 14.61 -0.78 3.23
N LYS A 73 15.20 0.42 3.01
CA LYS A 73 15.30 1.08 1.71
C LYS A 73 16.55 0.63 0.96
N LYS A 74 16.36 0.04 -0.22
CA LYS A 74 17.42 -0.46 -1.11
C LYS A 74 17.26 0.11 -2.52
N ARG A 75 18.29 0.00 -3.35
CA ARG A 75 18.24 0.48 -4.74
C ARG A 75 19.19 -0.25 -5.67
N ILE A 76 18.98 -0.07 -6.97
CA ILE A 76 20.05 -0.12 -7.97
C ILE A 76 20.48 1.28 -8.38
N GLN A 77 21.75 1.44 -8.75
CA GLN A 77 22.21 2.64 -9.48
C GLN A 77 22.10 2.39 -10.98
N ILE A 78 21.37 3.26 -11.69
CA ILE A 78 21.13 3.18 -13.13
C ILE A 78 22.20 4.02 -13.86
N PRO A 79 23.15 3.39 -14.58
CA PRO A 79 24.15 4.12 -15.35
C PRO A 79 23.53 4.78 -16.59
N ARG A 80 24.07 5.93 -17.00
CA ARG A 80 23.61 6.64 -18.20
C ARG A 80 23.56 5.76 -19.46
N TYR A 81 24.53 4.86 -19.64
CA TYR A 81 24.55 3.97 -20.81
C TYR A 81 23.38 2.98 -20.87
N TRP A 82 22.65 2.75 -19.78
CA TRP A 82 21.43 1.94 -19.81
C TRP A 82 20.31 2.67 -20.55
N LEU A 83 20.28 4.00 -20.47
CA LEU A 83 19.32 4.83 -21.18
C LEU A 83 19.58 4.78 -22.69
N ASP A 84 20.86 4.82 -23.08
CA ASP A 84 21.27 4.70 -24.48
C ASP A 84 20.88 3.32 -25.06
N ILE A 85 21.08 2.25 -24.27
CA ILE A 85 20.67 0.89 -24.64
C ILE A 85 19.14 0.77 -24.71
N GLU A 86 18.41 1.36 -23.76
CA GLU A 86 16.94 1.32 -23.76
C GLU A 86 16.35 2.01 -24.99
N GLN A 87 16.85 3.20 -25.32
CA GLN A 87 16.39 3.94 -26.50
C GLN A 87 16.66 3.15 -27.78
N ARG A 88 17.85 2.54 -27.90
CA ARG A 88 18.21 1.72 -29.06
C ARG A 88 17.39 0.42 -29.12
N GLY A 89 17.24 -0.26 -27.99
CA GLY A 89 16.44 -1.48 -27.85
C GLY A 89 15.00 -1.27 -28.30
N ARG A 90 14.38 -0.19 -27.83
CA ARG A 90 13.03 0.18 -28.23
C ARG A 90 12.93 0.43 -29.74
N ALA A 91 13.90 1.11 -30.33
CA ALA A 91 13.94 1.36 -31.78
C ALA A 91 14.13 0.07 -32.60
N ASP A 92 14.86 -0.90 -32.05
CA ASP A 92 15.10 -2.21 -32.67
C ASP A 92 13.99 -3.24 -32.35
N GLY A 93 12.90 -2.84 -31.67
CA GLY A 93 11.78 -3.74 -31.32
C GLY A 93 12.09 -4.71 -30.17
N LEU A 94 13.10 -4.43 -29.35
CA LEU A 94 13.52 -5.25 -28.21
C LEU A 94 12.92 -4.72 -26.91
N THR A 95 12.63 -5.63 -25.99
CA THR A 95 12.22 -5.27 -24.62
C THR A 95 13.45 -5.12 -23.74
N VAL A 96 13.77 -3.91 -23.30
CA VAL A 96 14.90 -3.67 -22.39
C VAL A 96 14.42 -3.72 -20.94
N ARG A 97 15.13 -4.47 -20.10
CA ARG A 97 14.79 -4.74 -18.70
C ARG A 97 15.88 -4.22 -17.77
N PHE A 98 15.51 -3.44 -16.76
CA PHE A 98 16.43 -2.97 -15.72
C PHE A 98 16.27 -3.88 -14.50
N ILE A 99 17.17 -4.84 -14.35
CA ILE A 99 17.05 -5.89 -13.34
C ILE A 99 17.99 -5.62 -12.16
N GLY A 100 17.40 -5.48 -10.97
CA GLY A 100 18.09 -5.58 -9.71
C GLY A 100 18.26 -7.04 -9.28
N VAL A 101 19.46 -7.39 -8.80
CA VAL A 101 19.75 -8.71 -8.22
C VAL A 101 19.92 -8.54 -6.71
N TYR A 102 18.97 -9.08 -5.95
CA TYR A 102 19.07 -9.22 -4.50
C TYR A 102 19.56 -10.64 -4.17
N HIS A 103 20.55 -10.73 -3.29
CA HIS A 103 21.04 -12.03 -2.80
C HIS A 103 21.53 -11.95 -1.36
N TYR A 104 20.98 -12.81 -0.51
CA TYR A 104 21.41 -12.98 0.87
C TYR A 104 21.26 -14.44 1.29
N GLY A 105 22.34 -15.06 1.76
CA GLY A 105 22.36 -16.50 2.06
C GLY A 105 21.98 -17.33 0.82
N GLY A 106 20.91 -18.12 0.93
CA GLY A 106 20.34 -18.91 -0.17
C GLY A 106 19.26 -18.19 -0.98
N THR A 107 18.86 -16.98 -0.59
CA THR A 107 17.73 -16.25 -1.19
C THR A 107 18.20 -15.45 -2.39
N THR A 108 17.55 -15.62 -3.54
CA THR A 108 17.78 -14.78 -4.74
C THR A 108 16.46 -14.26 -5.27
N ILE A 109 16.38 -12.93 -5.40
CA ILE A 109 15.20 -12.23 -5.93
C ILE A 109 15.66 -11.27 -7.01
N PHE A 110 15.00 -11.31 -8.16
CA PHE A 110 15.19 -10.37 -9.25
C PHE A 110 14.11 -9.32 -9.19
N VAL A 111 14.49 -8.04 -9.31
CA VAL A 111 13.54 -6.94 -9.32
C VAL A 111 13.60 -6.26 -10.68
N ASP A 112 12.53 -6.37 -11.45
CA ASP A 112 12.37 -5.68 -12.72
C ASP A 112 11.81 -4.27 -12.49
N PHE A 113 12.62 -3.27 -12.78
CA PHE A 113 12.26 -1.85 -12.71
C PHE A 113 11.82 -1.41 -14.11
N ASP A 114 10.54 -1.04 -14.28
CA ASP A 114 10.00 -0.69 -15.60
C ASP A 114 10.63 0.60 -16.14
N PRO A 115 11.49 0.52 -17.18
CA PRO A 115 12.21 1.68 -17.68
C PRO A 115 11.27 2.80 -18.16
N SER A 116 10.06 2.46 -18.62
CA SER A 116 9.09 3.45 -19.12
C SER A 116 8.61 4.42 -18.05
N THR A 117 8.66 4.01 -16.77
CA THR A 117 8.25 4.82 -15.61
C THR A 117 9.41 5.60 -15.00
N TYR A 118 10.63 5.06 -15.05
CA TYR A 118 11.84 5.70 -14.50
C TYR A 118 12.49 6.72 -15.46
N ILE A 119 12.44 6.51 -16.77
CA ILE A 119 13.16 7.33 -17.76
C ILE A 119 12.53 8.71 -17.95
N LYS A 120 11.21 8.84 -17.74
CA LYS A 120 10.47 10.10 -17.95
C LYS A 120 10.81 11.19 -16.92
N ARG A 121 11.56 10.88 -15.86
CA ARG A 121 11.77 11.78 -14.71
C ARG A 121 13.21 12.29 -14.63
N LYS A 122 13.43 13.55 -15.08
CA LYS A 122 14.75 14.22 -15.08
C LYS A 122 15.46 14.25 -13.71
N ALA A 123 14.73 14.21 -12.59
CA ALA A 123 15.29 14.36 -11.25
C ALA A 123 15.70 13.03 -10.55
N ASN A 124 15.24 11.86 -11.03
CA ASN A 124 15.37 10.57 -10.32
C ASN A 124 15.94 9.43 -11.18
N ASN A 125 16.52 9.74 -12.34
CA ASN A 125 16.95 8.74 -13.34
C ASN A 125 18.23 7.95 -12.98
N SER A 126 18.88 8.24 -11.85
CA SER A 126 20.14 7.60 -11.45
C SER A 126 19.95 6.43 -10.48
N ALA A 127 18.74 6.22 -9.95
CA ALA A 127 18.47 5.13 -9.02
C ALA A 127 17.01 4.65 -9.08
N ALA A 128 16.81 3.35 -8.93
CA ALA A 128 15.49 2.75 -8.74
C ALA A 128 15.44 2.04 -7.38
N HIS A 129 14.38 2.32 -6.61
CA HIS A 129 14.27 1.93 -5.21
C HIS A 129 13.38 0.70 -5.04
N VAL A 130 13.76 -0.14 -4.09
CA VAL A 130 13.00 -1.32 -3.65
C VAL A 130 13.00 -1.35 -2.13
N ALA A 131 11.85 -1.65 -1.55
CA ALA A 131 11.66 -1.81 -0.12
C ALA A 131 11.86 -3.26 0.28
N THR A 132 12.17 -3.51 1.55
CA THR A 132 12.37 -4.89 2.04
C THR A 132 11.08 -5.69 2.00
N ASN A 133 9.93 -5.05 2.17
CA ASN A 133 8.65 -5.69 1.95
C ASN A 133 8.47 -6.21 0.51
N ASP A 134 8.99 -5.53 -0.51
CA ASP A 134 8.88 -5.99 -1.91
C ASP A 134 9.58 -7.35 -2.10
N LEU A 135 10.73 -7.50 -1.45
CA LEU A 135 11.51 -8.74 -1.44
C LEU A 135 10.80 -9.82 -0.63
N PHE A 136 10.23 -9.46 0.53
CA PHE A 136 9.45 -10.37 1.36
C PHE A 136 8.22 -10.93 0.61
N GLN A 137 7.45 -10.08 -0.06
CA GLN A 137 6.29 -10.49 -0.85
C GLN A 137 6.70 -11.43 -1.99
N ALA A 138 7.77 -11.10 -2.73
CA ALA A 138 8.26 -11.99 -3.79
C ALA A 138 8.75 -13.34 -3.25
N GLN A 139 9.42 -13.37 -2.09
CA GLN A 139 9.88 -14.63 -1.51
C GLN A 139 8.71 -15.54 -1.11
N THR A 140 7.66 -14.95 -0.53
CA THR A 140 6.50 -15.68 0.01
C THR A 140 5.45 -16.03 -1.05
N LEU A 141 5.21 -15.14 -2.02
CA LEU A 141 4.19 -15.30 -3.07
C LEU A 141 4.76 -15.75 -4.42
N GLY A 142 6.09 -15.70 -4.58
CA GLY A 142 6.81 -15.97 -5.82
C GLY A 142 7.00 -14.73 -6.71
N GLN A 143 5.98 -13.89 -6.83
CA GLN A 143 5.99 -12.63 -7.58
C GLN A 143 5.22 -11.56 -6.82
N PHE A 144 5.65 -10.31 -6.94
CA PHE A 144 4.96 -9.16 -6.37
C PHE A 144 5.25 -7.91 -7.19
N SER A 145 4.20 -7.21 -7.64
CA SER A 145 4.30 -5.96 -8.39
C SER A 145 3.62 -4.83 -7.65
N ARG A 146 4.23 -3.65 -7.67
CA ARG A 146 3.58 -2.43 -7.18
C ARG A 146 3.99 -1.20 -7.97
N GLU A 147 3.19 -0.17 -7.80
CA GLU A 147 3.52 1.20 -8.17
C GLU A 147 3.89 1.97 -6.90
N ASP A 148 5.05 2.62 -6.88
CA ASP A 148 5.49 3.43 -5.74
C ASP A 148 4.73 4.76 -5.64
N LYS A 149 4.91 5.48 -4.53
CA LYS A 149 4.28 6.80 -4.34
C LYS A 149 4.60 7.85 -5.41
N ASN A 150 5.68 7.64 -6.17
CA ASN A 150 6.04 8.53 -7.25
C ASN A 150 5.30 8.13 -8.53
N GLY A 151 4.86 6.88 -8.70
CA GLY A 151 4.31 6.34 -9.95
C GLY A 151 5.35 5.55 -10.74
N ASN A 152 6.38 5.01 -10.09
CA ASN A 152 7.31 4.07 -10.71
C ASN A 152 6.85 2.64 -10.46
N ARG A 153 6.95 1.79 -11.48
CA ARG A 153 6.55 0.38 -11.40
C ARG A 153 7.76 -0.51 -11.23
N LEU A 154 7.67 -1.43 -10.28
CA LEU A 154 8.64 -2.49 -10.07
C LEU A 154 7.95 -3.82 -9.80
N THR A 155 8.60 -4.90 -10.22
CA THR A 155 8.14 -6.27 -9.94
C THR A 155 9.29 -7.07 -9.34
N SER A 156 9.10 -7.55 -8.11
CA SER A 156 10.04 -8.44 -7.44
C SER A 156 9.63 -9.89 -7.71
N VAL A 157 10.60 -10.73 -8.08
CA VAL A 157 10.38 -12.08 -8.58
C VAL A 157 11.39 -13.04 -7.98
N ARG A 158 10.89 -14.11 -7.35
CA ARG A 158 11.73 -15.19 -6.83
C ARG A 158 12.47 -15.88 -7.97
N SER A 159 13.71 -16.30 -7.74
CA SER A 159 14.59 -16.79 -8.80
C SER A 159 14.01 -17.93 -9.64
N ASP A 160 13.26 -18.84 -9.02
CA ASP A 160 12.61 -19.99 -9.68
C ASP A 160 11.47 -19.59 -10.63
N GLN A 161 10.90 -18.38 -10.50
CA GLN A 161 9.83 -17.89 -11.35
C GLN A 161 10.30 -16.88 -12.40
N PHE A 162 11.58 -16.48 -12.37
CA PHE A 162 12.06 -15.35 -13.15
C PHE A 162 11.95 -15.56 -14.68
N ALA A 163 12.32 -16.73 -15.18
CA ALA A 163 12.13 -17.07 -16.60
C ALA A 163 10.64 -17.06 -17.01
N THR A 164 9.75 -17.55 -16.15
CA THR A 164 8.30 -17.54 -16.43
C THR A 164 7.77 -16.11 -16.45
N TYR A 165 8.16 -15.29 -15.48
CA TYR A 165 7.80 -13.87 -15.43
C TYR A 165 8.22 -13.12 -16.71
N LEU A 166 9.48 -13.27 -17.14
CA LEU A 166 9.94 -12.58 -18.35
C LEU A 166 9.16 -13.01 -19.61
N THR A 167 8.61 -14.22 -19.64
CA THR A 167 7.94 -14.76 -20.82
C THR A 167 6.43 -14.61 -20.82
N ARG A 168 5.81 -14.50 -19.63
CA ARG A 168 4.35 -14.41 -19.46
C ARG A 168 3.88 -13.09 -18.87
N GLY A 169 4.77 -12.29 -18.31
CA GLY A 169 4.44 -11.10 -17.54
C GLY A 169 4.10 -11.39 -16.08
N TYR A 170 3.73 -10.32 -15.36
CA TYR A 170 3.18 -10.41 -14.01
C TYR A 170 1.72 -10.83 -14.06
N GLU A 171 1.32 -11.69 -13.12
CA GLU A 171 -0.07 -12.08 -12.88
C GLU A 171 -0.39 -11.78 -11.42
N GLU A 172 -1.34 -10.87 -11.17
CA GLU A 172 -1.86 -10.65 -9.83
C GLU A 172 -2.72 -11.84 -9.44
N LYS A 173 -2.33 -12.56 -8.38
CA LYS A 173 -3.03 -13.77 -7.93
C LYS A 173 -3.84 -13.54 -6.67
N ASN A 174 -3.77 -12.36 -6.06
CA ASN A 174 -4.48 -12.08 -4.83
C ASN A 174 -5.94 -11.66 -5.14
N PRO A 175 -6.93 -12.54 -4.90
CA PRO A 175 -8.32 -12.25 -5.21
C PRO A 175 -8.86 -11.08 -4.37
N HIS A 176 -8.28 -10.82 -3.21
CA HIS A 176 -8.66 -9.68 -2.37
C HIS A 176 -8.33 -8.36 -3.04
N ILE A 177 -7.17 -8.26 -3.70
CA ILE A 177 -6.78 -7.07 -4.47
C ILE A 177 -7.77 -6.82 -5.61
N GLU A 178 -8.20 -7.87 -6.31
CA GLU A 178 -9.20 -7.75 -7.39
C GLU A 178 -10.54 -7.20 -6.88
N VAL A 179 -11.00 -7.61 -5.69
CA VAL A 179 -12.22 -7.07 -5.07
C VAL A 179 -12.11 -5.56 -4.89
N PHE A 180 -11.00 -5.08 -4.32
CA PHE A 180 -10.79 -3.65 -4.11
C PHE A 180 -10.54 -2.89 -5.41
N ASP A 181 -9.92 -3.51 -6.40
CA ASP A 181 -9.72 -2.91 -7.71
C ASP A 181 -11.07 -2.64 -8.39
N ARG A 182 -11.95 -3.65 -8.46
CA ARG A 182 -13.30 -3.54 -9.04
C ARG A 182 -14.19 -2.56 -8.26
N PHE A 183 -14.17 -2.62 -6.93
CA PHE A 183 -14.91 -1.65 -6.12
C PHE A 183 -14.43 -0.22 -6.40
N SER A 184 -13.11 -0.02 -6.46
CA SER A 184 -12.52 1.30 -6.68
C SER A 184 -12.77 1.86 -8.08
N GLU A 185 -12.93 1.02 -9.12
CA GLU A 185 -13.37 1.48 -10.46
C GLU A 185 -14.73 2.17 -10.42
N SER A 186 -15.65 1.64 -9.61
CA SER A 186 -16.99 2.21 -9.48
C SER A 186 -17.06 3.34 -8.45
N PHE A 187 -16.16 3.36 -7.46
CA PHE A 187 -16.23 4.24 -6.31
C PHE A 187 -15.37 5.50 -6.46
N LEU A 188 -14.24 5.42 -7.15
CA LEU A 188 -13.38 6.58 -7.42
C LEU A 188 -13.85 7.27 -8.70
N ASP A 189 -14.95 8.03 -8.62
CA ASP A 189 -15.55 8.76 -9.74
C ASP A 189 -15.20 10.26 -9.77
N GLY A 190 -14.50 10.75 -8.75
CA GLY A 190 -14.13 12.17 -8.63
C GLY A 190 -15.30 13.08 -8.27
N ALA A 191 -16.48 12.53 -7.94
CA ALA A 191 -17.63 13.31 -7.54
C ALA A 191 -17.45 13.90 -6.14
N ARG A 192 -17.99 15.10 -5.94
CA ARG A 192 -18.17 15.70 -4.61
C ARG A 192 -19.36 15.03 -3.94
N ILE A 193 -19.14 14.41 -2.79
CA ILE A 193 -20.16 13.74 -1.98
C ILE A 193 -20.51 14.65 -0.81
N ASP A 194 -21.75 15.14 -0.76
CA ASP A 194 -22.27 15.90 0.38
C ASP A 194 -22.53 14.99 1.59
N GLY A 195 -22.05 15.42 2.75
CA GLY A 195 -22.13 14.64 3.98
C GLY A 195 -23.56 14.39 4.45
N LEU A 196 -24.46 15.37 4.29
CA LEU A 196 -25.88 15.18 4.62
C LEU A 196 -26.53 14.12 3.72
N THR A 197 -26.26 14.17 2.42
CA THR A 197 -26.77 13.20 1.44
C THR A 197 -26.26 11.79 1.75
N ALA A 198 -24.96 11.63 2.01
CA ALA A 198 -24.35 10.35 2.37
C ALA A 198 -24.96 9.76 3.66
N VAL A 199 -25.16 10.60 4.67
CA VAL A 199 -25.80 10.21 5.94
C VAL A 199 -27.27 9.81 5.75
N GLN A 200 -28.02 10.54 4.91
CA GLN A 200 -29.41 10.22 4.57
C GLN A 200 -29.52 8.89 3.83
N GLU A 201 -28.61 8.61 2.91
CA GLU A 201 -28.54 7.33 2.19
C GLU A 201 -28.29 6.17 3.15
N MET A 202 -27.28 6.29 4.02
CA MET A 202 -26.99 5.30 5.07
C MET A 202 -28.20 5.09 6.00
N HIS A 203 -28.92 6.17 6.32
CA HIS A 203 -30.13 6.09 7.14
C HIS A 203 -31.28 5.36 6.47
N ALA A 204 -31.55 5.65 5.20
CA ALA A 204 -32.56 4.95 4.41
C ALA A 204 -32.27 3.44 4.36
N ALA A 205 -31.00 3.05 4.30
CA ALA A 205 -30.55 1.67 4.35
C ALA A 205 -30.42 1.08 5.78
N LYS A 206 -30.81 1.82 6.83
CA LYS A 206 -30.70 1.42 8.24
C LYS A 206 -29.29 1.05 8.70
N TRP A 207 -28.25 1.65 8.10
CA TRP A 207 -26.86 1.40 8.47
C TRP A 207 -26.57 1.82 9.92
N PRO A 208 -25.85 1.04 10.74
CA PRO A 208 -25.67 1.32 12.17
C PRO A 208 -25.01 2.68 12.47
N ASP A 209 -23.95 3.02 11.74
CA ASP A 209 -23.09 4.17 12.05
C ASP A 209 -23.49 5.48 11.34
N ARG A 210 -24.69 5.51 10.75
CA ARG A 210 -25.23 6.63 9.97
C ARG A 210 -25.16 8.02 10.65
N PHE A 211 -25.14 8.09 11.98
CA PHE A 211 -25.16 9.37 12.71
C PHE A 211 -23.79 9.84 13.22
N GLN A 212 -22.71 9.15 12.89
CA GLN A 212 -21.37 9.52 13.32
C GLN A 212 -20.82 10.69 12.50
N ASN A 213 -20.00 11.55 13.12
CA ASN A 213 -19.39 12.70 12.45
C ASN A 213 -18.26 12.30 11.49
N GLU A 214 -17.68 11.11 11.66
CA GLU A 214 -16.67 10.53 10.76
C GLU A 214 -17.34 9.82 9.57
N TRP A 215 -18.44 10.41 9.05
CA TRP A 215 -19.33 9.80 8.07
C TRP A 215 -18.61 9.29 6.82
N ALA A 216 -17.51 9.94 6.40
CA ALA A 216 -16.76 9.52 5.22
C ALA A 216 -16.19 8.10 5.35
N GLY A 217 -15.73 7.70 6.55
CA GLY A 217 -15.27 6.32 6.79
C GLY A 217 -16.43 5.34 6.72
N PHE A 218 -17.49 5.61 7.49
CA PHE A 218 -18.68 4.77 7.52
C PHE A 218 -19.41 4.66 6.18
N TYR A 219 -19.33 5.70 5.34
CA TYR A 219 -19.90 5.70 4.00
C TYR A 219 -19.13 4.77 3.06
N VAL A 220 -17.79 4.73 3.14
CA VAL A 220 -16.98 3.76 2.38
C VAL A 220 -17.33 2.34 2.84
N GLU A 221 -17.44 2.10 4.15
CA GLU A 221 -17.83 0.79 4.68
C GLU A 221 -19.21 0.36 4.18
N PHE A 222 -20.18 1.28 4.19
CA PHE A 222 -21.53 1.06 3.68
C PHE A 222 -21.52 0.72 2.18
N ARG A 223 -20.81 1.50 1.37
CA ARG A 223 -20.74 1.31 -0.09
C ARG A 223 -20.01 0.02 -0.45
N LEU A 224 -18.92 -0.30 0.26
CA LEU A 224 -18.21 -1.57 0.10
C LEU A 224 -19.10 -2.75 0.49
N SER A 225 -19.79 -2.68 1.63
CA SER A 225 -20.70 -3.76 2.06
C SER A 225 -21.77 -4.07 1.02
N ARG A 226 -22.40 -3.03 0.43
CA ARG A 226 -23.39 -3.21 -0.64
C ARG A 226 -22.77 -3.76 -1.92
N PHE A 227 -21.55 -3.32 -2.26
CA PHE A 227 -20.83 -3.84 -3.42
C PHE A 227 -20.55 -5.35 -3.26
N LEU A 228 -20.07 -5.77 -2.08
CA LEU A 228 -19.78 -7.17 -1.79
C LEU A 228 -21.04 -8.05 -1.86
N GLU A 229 -22.15 -7.57 -1.29
CA GLU A 229 -23.45 -8.25 -1.35
C GLU A 229 -23.96 -8.39 -2.79
N HIS A 230 -23.97 -7.29 -3.54
CA HIS A 230 -24.46 -7.28 -4.91
C HIS A 230 -23.65 -8.18 -5.86
N ASN A 231 -22.36 -8.36 -5.59
CA ASN A 231 -21.46 -9.15 -6.42
C ASN A 231 -21.18 -10.56 -5.86
N GLY A 232 -21.77 -10.95 -4.74
CA GLY A 232 -21.56 -12.27 -4.13
C GLY A 232 -20.11 -12.51 -3.67
N LEU A 233 -19.43 -11.49 -3.16
CA LEU A 233 -17.99 -11.53 -2.83
C LEU A 233 -17.71 -11.78 -1.33
N HIS A 234 -18.73 -12.18 -0.56
CA HIS A 234 -18.61 -12.40 0.89
C HIS A 234 -17.68 -13.55 1.27
N ASP A 235 -17.43 -14.50 0.36
CA ASP A 235 -16.46 -15.58 0.58
C ASP A 235 -15.00 -15.14 0.46
N LEU A 236 -14.78 -13.87 0.05
CA LEU A 236 -13.47 -13.23 -0.07
C LEU A 236 -13.29 -12.08 0.92
N VAL A 237 -14.27 -11.18 1.04
CA VAL A 237 -14.18 -10.01 1.93
C VAL A 237 -15.50 -9.80 2.66
N VAL A 238 -15.43 -9.52 3.97
CA VAL A 238 -16.59 -9.17 4.79
C VAL A 238 -16.33 -7.86 5.53
N VAL A 239 -17.29 -6.92 5.44
CA VAL A 239 -17.35 -5.74 6.30
C VAL A 239 -18.01 -6.13 7.63
N GLN A 240 -17.26 -6.05 8.72
CA GLN A 240 -17.68 -6.53 10.03
C GLN A 240 -18.34 -5.40 10.84
N LYS A 241 -19.65 -5.49 11.06
CA LYS A 241 -20.40 -4.57 11.95
C LYS A 241 -20.80 -5.18 13.29
N GLU A 242 -21.14 -6.46 13.28
CA GLU A 242 -21.49 -7.19 14.50
C GLU A 242 -20.24 -7.84 15.08
N LYS A 243 -19.88 -7.46 16.31
CA LYS A 243 -18.66 -7.91 16.97
C LYS A 243 -19.02 -8.88 18.10
N ARG A 244 -18.48 -10.10 18.07
CA ARG A 244 -18.68 -11.05 19.17
C ARG A 244 -17.63 -10.82 20.25
N LYS A 245 -17.98 -11.14 21.49
CA LYS A 245 -17.06 -11.03 22.63
C LYS A 245 -15.86 -11.95 22.40
N GLY A 246 -14.67 -11.38 22.33
CA GLY A 246 -13.40 -12.10 22.11
C GLY A 246 -12.86 -12.02 20.67
N GLU A 247 -13.65 -11.51 19.72
CA GLU A 247 -13.18 -11.26 18.35
C GLU A 247 -12.48 -9.89 18.24
N PHE A 248 -11.66 -9.73 17.22
CA PHE A 248 -10.99 -8.46 16.94
C PHE A 248 -11.99 -7.40 16.45
N ASP A 249 -11.82 -6.18 16.95
CA ASP A 249 -12.56 -5.00 16.53
C ASP A 249 -11.87 -4.35 15.31
N TYR A 250 -12.06 -4.96 14.14
CA TYR A 250 -11.62 -4.41 12.86
C TYR A 250 -12.76 -4.41 11.84
N ASP A 251 -12.66 -3.51 10.86
CA ASP A 251 -13.72 -3.30 9.87
C ASP A 251 -13.79 -4.41 8.82
N LEU A 252 -12.69 -5.12 8.54
CA LEU A 252 -12.58 -6.07 7.43
C LEU A 252 -12.08 -7.45 7.87
N ARG A 253 -12.67 -8.48 7.27
CA ARG A 253 -12.18 -9.86 7.27
C ARG A 253 -11.88 -10.30 5.85
N PHE A 254 -10.70 -10.86 5.65
CA PHE A 254 -10.24 -11.43 4.39
C PHE A 254 -10.32 -12.94 4.48
N LEU A 255 -11.10 -13.54 3.58
CA LEU A 255 -11.48 -14.94 3.61
C LEU A 255 -11.00 -15.67 2.35
N ASN A 256 -10.65 -16.93 2.49
CA ASN A 256 -10.36 -17.81 1.37
C ASN A 256 -11.39 -18.92 1.37
N HIS A 257 -12.34 -18.81 0.43
CA HIS A 257 -13.51 -19.69 0.37
C HIS A 257 -14.26 -19.76 1.72
N GLY A 258 -14.50 -18.59 2.33
CA GLY A 258 -15.21 -18.46 3.61
C GLY A 258 -14.37 -18.72 4.87
N VAL A 259 -13.12 -19.17 4.73
CA VAL A 259 -12.19 -19.37 5.86
C VAL A 259 -11.38 -18.11 6.09
N LEU A 260 -11.38 -17.58 7.31
CA LEU A 260 -10.59 -16.39 7.67
C LEU A 260 -9.09 -16.61 7.46
N GLU A 261 -8.47 -15.78 6.62
CA GLU A 261 -7.01 -15.73 6.45
C GLU A 261 -6.39 -14.64 7.32
N HIS A 262 -6.96 -13.44 7.30
CA HIS A 262 -6.44 -12.31 8.07
C HIS A 262 -7.50 -11.20 8.22
N TYR A 263 -7.18 -10.23 9.06
CA TYR A 263 -8.00 -9.04 9.28
C TYR A 263 -7.42 -7.82 8.59
N GLY A 264 -8.26 -6.81 8.43
CA GLY A 264 -7.82 -5.47 8.11
C GLY A 264 -8.83 -4.42 8.50
N ASP A 265 -8.50 -3.19 8.17
CA ASP A 265 -9.20 -2.00 8.64
C ASP A 265 -9.49 -1.06 7.49
N LEU A 266 -10.66 -0.43 7.49
CA LEU A 266 -11.08 0.44 6.41
C LEU A 266 -11.02 1.89 6.88
N LYS A 267 -10.11 2.66 6.29
CA LYS A 267 -9.88 4.06 6.67
C LYS A 267 -10.26 5.00 5.56
N ALA A 268 -10.92 6.10 5.92
CA ALA A 268 -11.03 7.29 5.09
C ALA A 268 -10.10 8.38 5.65
N SER A 269 -9.15 8.83 4.84
CA SER A 269 -8.13 9.80 5.26
C SER A 269 -8.06 11.00 4.33
N ASN A 270 -7.87 12.20 4.89
CA ASN A 270 -7.58 13.37 4.08
C ASN A 270 -6.18 13.23 3.44
N ILE A 271 -6.07 13.55 2.13
CA ILE A 271 -4.81 13.53 1.39
C ILE A 271 -3.72 14.39 2.04
N ALA A 272 -4.08 15.50 2.69
CA ALA A 272 -3.16 16.48 3.26
C ALA A 272 -2.52 16.05 4.59
N VAL A 273 -3.03 15.00 5.24
CA VAL A 273 -2.51 14.54 6.55
C VAL A 273 -1.25 13.70 6.34
N ASN A 274 -0.21 13.85 7.17
CA ASN A 274 1.08 13.16 6.99
C ASN A 274 1.13 11.72 7.51
N ASP A 275 0.16 11.33 8.33
CA ASP A 275 0.10 10.03 8.99
C ASP A 275 -1.22 9.34 8.70
N SER A 276 -1.18 8.01 8.60
CA SER A 276 -2.39 7.19 8.55
C SER A 276 -2.74 6.71 9.96
N PRO A 277 -3.96 6.96 10.46
CA PRO A 277 -4.36 6.51 11.79
C PRO A 277 -4.40 4.98 11.84
N GLY A 278 -3.70 4.36 12.79
CA GLY A 278 -3.75 2.92 13.02
C GLY A 278 -4.48 2.53 14.29
N ASN A 279 -4.40 1.24 14.59
CA ASN A 279 -5.18 0.57 15.62
C ASN A 279 -4.54 0.58 17.01
N ASP A 280 -5.30 0.14 18.01
CA ASP A 280 -4.74 -0.17 19.33
C ASP A 280 -3.63 -1.21 19.19
N ALA A 281 -2.47 -0.91 19.76
CA ALA A 281 -1.28 -1.73 19.58
C ALA A 281 -1.46 -3.16 20.13
N ALA A 282 -2.11 -3.34 21.28
CA ALA A 282 -2.19 -4.65 21.92
C ALA A 282 -3.05 -5.62 21.08
N ASP A 283 -4.24 -5.16 20.66
CA ASP A 283 -5.10 -5.97 19.80
C ASP A 283 -4.46 -6.19 18.43
N PHE A 284 -3.78 -5.18 17.87
CA PHE A 284 -3.07 -5.30 16.60
C PHE A 284 -1.95 -6.35 16.63
N PHE A 285 -1.10 -6.34 17.65
CA PHE A 285 -0.02 -7.33 17.76
C PHE A 285 -0.54 -8.73 17.98
N ARG A 286 -1.62 -8.87 18.76
CA ARG A 286 -2.30 -10.15 18.91
C ARG A 286 -2.81 -10.65 17.56
N CYS A 287 -3.51 -9.81 16.80
CA CYS A 287 -3.98 -10.13 15.45
C CYS A 287 -2.84 -10.55 14.54
N LEU A 288 -1.77 -9.74 14.47
CA LEU A 288 -0.62 -10.01 13.63
C LEU A 288 0.06 -11.33 14.00
N SER A 289 0.14 -11.67 15.28
CA SER A 289 0.70 -12.95 15.74
C SER A 289 -0.19 -14.15 15.39
N GLU A 290 -1.50 -13.97 15.31
CA GLU A 290 -2.47 -15.01 14.96
C GLU A 290 -2.60 -15.22 13.44
N THR A 291 -2.53 -14.15 12.64
CA THR A 291 -2.81 -14.19 11.19
C THR A 291 -1.60 -13.93 10.29
N GLY A 292 -0.45 -13.55 10.86
CA GLY A 292 0.81 -13.27 10.16
C GLY A 292 0.84 -11.95 9.35
N ARG A 293 -0.33 -11.39 9.04
CA ARG A 293 -0.49 -10.13 8.30
C ARG A 293 -1.72 -9.35 8.74
N PHE A 294 -1.71 -8.03 8.48
CA PHE A 294 -2.84 -7.12 8.69
C PHE A 294 -2.90 -6.07 7.59
N TRP A 295 -4.08 -5.78 7.05
CA TRP A 295 -4.24 -4.81 5.96
C TRP A 295 -4.90 -3.51 6.44
N TYR A 296 -4.33 -2.37 6.06
CA TYR A 296 -5.03 -1.09 6.10
C TYR A 296 -5.48 -0.74 4.68
N VAL A 297 -6.79 -0.74 4.44
CA VAL A 297 -7.40 -0.27 3.19
C VAL A 297 -7.77 1.19 3.38
N ILE A 298 -7.08 2.08 2.68
CA ILE A 298 -7.17 3.53 2.89
C ILE A 298 -7.72 4.20 1.64
N TYR A 299 -8.94 4.73 1.75
CA TYR A 299 -9.52 5.63 0.77
C TYR A 299 -9.13 7.07 1.11
N GLU A 300 -8.23 7.64 0.32
CA GLU A 300 -7.81 9.02 0.46
C GLU A 300 -8.80 9.97 -0.23
N HIS A 301 -9.13 11.06 0.44
CA HIS A 301 -10.10 12.04 -0.03
C HIS A 301 -9.65 13.48 0.20
N GLU A 302 -10.19 14.39 -0.61
CA GLU A 302 -10.21 15.82 -0.29
C GLU A 302 -11.36 16.10 0.68
N THR A 303 -11.27 17.19 1.44
CA THR A 303 -12.26 17.52 2.48
C THR A 303 -12.65 18.98 2.40
N TRP A 304 -13.96 19.24 2.40
CA TRP A 304 -14.52 20.55 2.69
C TRP A 304 -15.09 20.51 4.10
N HIS A 305 -14.66 21.42 4.97
CA HIS A 305 -15.14 21.49 6.35
C HIS A 305 -16.30 22.48 6.46
N GLY A 306 -17.36 22.11 7.17
CA GLY A 306 -18.52 23.00 7.33
C GLY A 306 -18.18 24.33 8.02
N ARG A 307 -17.15 24.35 8.88
CA ARG A 307 -16.68 25.57 9.54
C ARG A 307 -16.15 26.63 8.58
N ASP A 308 -15.75 26.23 7.37
CA ASP A 308 -15.22 27.14 6.35
C ASP A 308 -16.38 27.77 5.53
N ASN A 309 -17.63 27.40 5.84
CA ASN A 309 -18.86 27.84 5.16
C ASN A 309 -19.98 28.11 6.20
N ASP A 310 -19.67 28.93 7.20
CA ASP A 310 -20.58 29.37 8.28
C ASP A 310 -21.31 28.25 9.04
N ASN A 311 -20.78 27.01 9.01
CA ASN A 311 -21.35 25.81 9.61
C ASN A 311 -22.74 25.42 9.08
N VAL A 312 -23.14 25.90 7.90
CA VAL A 312 -24.47 25.60 7.31
C VAL A 312 -24.72 24.10 7.23
N ALA A 313 -23.73 23.33 6.76
CA ALA A 313 -23.83 21.88 6.65
C ALA A 313 -23.95 21.16 8.02
N THR A 314 -23.24 21.67 9.04
CA THR A 314 -23.30 21.14 10.40
C THR A 314 -24.69 21.34 11.01
N ILE A 315 -25.25 22.54 10.83
CA ILE A 315 -26.58 22.90 11.33
C ILE A 315 -27.63 22.01 10.65
N ALA A 316 -27.61 21.94 9.32
CA ALA A 316 -28.54 21.13 8.54
C ALA A 316 -28.49 19.64 8.95
N TRP A 317 -27.29 19.09 9.17
CA TRP A 317 -27.13 17.73 9.66
C TRP A 317 -27.67 17.53 11.08
N ASN A 318 -27.42 18.47 12.00
CA ASN A 318 -27.94 18.40 13.37
C ASN A 318 -29.47 18.48 13.42
N ASP A 319 -30.06 19.40 12.67
CA ASP A 319 -31.51 19.55 12.56
C ASP A 319 -32.15 18.30 11.96
N TRP A 320 -31.57 17.77 10.88
CA TRP A 320 -32.05 16.55 10.24
C TRP A 320 -31.95 15.33 11.17
N ARG A 321 -30.82 15.13 11.85
CA ARG A 321 -30.66 14.00 12.79
C ARG A 321 -31.76 14.03 13.85
N ARG A 322 -32.05 15.21 14.40
CA ARG A 322 -33.12 15.40 15.37
C ARG A 322 -34.49 15.11 14.79
N SER A 323 -34.76 15.56 13.56
CA SER A 323 -36.07 15.33 12.91
C SER A 323 -36.35 13.86 12.64
N VAL A 324 -35.30 13.04 12.45
CA VAL A 324 -35.42 11.57 12.32
C VAL A 324 -35.27 10.82 13.66
N GLY A 325 -35.38 11.54 14.79
CA GLY A 325 -35.46 10.94 16.13
C GLY A 325 -34.13 10.63 16.80
N HIS A 326 -33.00 11.16 16.31
CA HIS A 326 -31.72 11.04 17.02
C HIS A 326 -31.74 11.87 18.31
N VAL A 327 -31.52 11.21 19.44
CA VAL A 327 -31.37 11.85 20.76
C VAL A 327 -29.88 11.85 21.11
N GLY A 328 -29.28 13.04 21.14
CA GLY A 328 -27.89 13.23 21.54
C GLY A 328 -27.69 12.97 23.04
N ARG A 329 -26.42 12.88 23.48
CA ARG A 329 -26.08 12.72 24.91
C ARG A 329 -26.42 13.95 25.76
N SER A 330 -26.39 15.14 25.15
CA SER A 330 -26.80 16.38 25.79
C SER A 330 -28.31 16.52 25.73
N THR A 331 -28.92 16.91 26.86
CA THR A 331 -30.33 17.29 26.93
C THR A 331 -30.61 18.66 26.31
N ILE A 332 -29.57 19.50 26.18
CA ILE A 332 -29.64 20.82 25.54
C ILE A 332 -29.23 20.68 24.08
N TYR A 333 -30.11 21.14 23.18
CA TYR A 333 -29.84 21.17 21.74
C TYR A 333 -28.85 22.27 21.40
N ASP A 334 -27.77 21.89 20.71
CA ASP A 334 -26.78 22.81 20.15
C ASP A 334 -26.57 22.47 18.66
N PRO A 335 -27.03 23.34 17.73
CA PRO A 335 -26.88 23.14 16.29
C PRO A 335 -25.41 23.20 15.82
N LEU A 336 -24.47 23.63 16.67
CA LEU A 336 -23.05 23.74 16.36
C LEU A 336 -22.17 22.70 17.08
N SER A 337 -22.77 21.74 17.79
CA SER A 337 -22.08 20.72 18.60
C SER A 337 -20.98 19.91 17.88
N TYR A 338 -20.97 19.92 16.54
CA TYR A 338 -19.98 19.25 15.69
C TYR A 338 -19.28 20.16 14.68
N ALA A 339 -19.38 21.48 14.82
CA ALA A 339 -18.83 22.47 13.89
C ALA A 339 -17.35 22.23 13.55
N GLY A 340 -16.54 21.87 14.55
CA GLY A 340 -15.11 21.59 14.37
C GLY A 340 -14.77 20.20 13.81
N ARG A 341 -15.75 19.30 13.63
CA ARG A 341 -15.51 17.88 13.28
C ARG A 341 -16.28 17.40 12.05
N PHE A 342 -17.41 18.02 11.73
CA PHE A 342 -18.24 17.61 10.60
C PHE A 342 -17.57 18.00 9.28
N LYS A 343 -17.46 17.03 8.37
CA LYS A 343 -17.03 17.26 6.99
C LYS A 343 -18.27 17.62 6.20
N GLU A 344 -18.31 18.79 5.57
CA GLU A 344 -19.42 19.18 4.70
C GLU A 344 -19.50 18.25 3.51
N ALA A 345 -18.36 18.01 2.86
CA ALA A 345 -18.26 17.13 1.71
C ALA A 345 -16.87 16.48 1.63
N VAL A 346 -16.79 15.38 0.89
CA VAL A 346 -15.52 14.76 0.51
C VAL A 346 -15.53 14.36 -0.97
N ARG A 347 -14.34 14.20 -1.54
CA ARG A 347 -14.12 13.64 -2.88
C ARG A 347 -13.04 12.59 -2.77
N PHE A 348 -13.36 11.33 -3.03
CA PHE A 348 -12.38 10.24 -2.99
C PHE A 348 -11.57 10.22 -4.29
N VAL A 349 -10.25 10.15 -4.16
CA VAL A 349 -9.33 10.31 -5.31
C VAL A 349 -8.32 9.18 -5.43
N ARG A 350 -8.13 8.41 -4.37
CA ARG A 350 -7.15 7.33 -4.34
C ARG A 350 -7.52 6.27 -3.32
N VAL A 351 -7.20 5.03 -3.62
CA VAL A 351 -7.13 3.92 -2.66
C VAL A 351 -5.69 3.45 -2.51
N LYS A 352 -5.31 3.07 -1.29
CA LYS A 352 -4.06 2.36 -0.98
C LYS A 352 -4.37 1.18 -0.10
N ILE A 353 -3.73 0.05 -0.34
CA ILE A 353 -3.73 -1.09 0.57
C ILE A 353 -2.31 -1.23 1.11
N LEU A 354 -2.20 -1.14 2.44
CA LEU A 354 -0.95 -1.27 3.16
C LEU A 354 -0.98 -2.57 3.97
N GLU A 355 -0.02 -3.47 3.73
CA GLU A 355 0.15 -4.67 4.54
C GLU A 355 1.21 -4.43 5.62
N VAL A 356 0.85 -4.72 6.86
CA VAL A 356 1.81 -4.92 7.94
C VAL A 356 2.02 -6.41 8.15
N ASN A 357 3.27 -6.84 8.19
CA ASN A 357 3.71 -8.21 8.34
C ASN A 357 5.05 -8.26 9.10
N GLN A 358 5.61 -9.45 9.27
CA GLN A 358 6.89 -9.64 9.98
C GLN A 358 8.07 -8.85 9.38
N ALA A 359 8.04 -8.51 8.10
CA ALA A 359 9.12 -7.80 7.42
C ALA A 359 9.11 -6.27 7.64
N ASN A 360 8.00 -5.70 8.12
CA ASN A 360 7.89 -4.25 8.26
C ASN A 360 7.27 -3.78 9.59
N VAL A 361 6.78 -4.70 10.43
CA VAL A 361 6.08 -4.37 11.68
C VAL A 361 6.91 -3.48 12.63
N ALA A 362 8.23 -3.67 12.67
CA ALA A 362 9.13 -2.88 13.53
C ALA A 362 9.11 -1.38 13.18
N VAL A 363 8.83 -1.04 11.92
CA VAL A 363 8.79 0.36 11.44
C VAL A 363 7.51 1.07 11.90
N VAL A 364 6.42 0.35 12.14
CA VAL A 364 5.12 0.92 12.53
C VAL A 364 5.06 1.37 14.00
N LEU A 365 6.07 1.00 14.79
CA LEU A 365 6.16 1.27 16.23
C LEU A 365 6.82 2.59 16.60
N GLY A 366 7.41 3.32 15.64
CA GLY A 366 8.48 4.30 15.91
C GLY A 366 8.25 5.23 17.11
N ASP A 367 9.21 5.30 18.04
CA ASP A 367 9.50 6.21 19.19
C ASP A 367 8.39 6.96 19.96
N PHE A 368 7.12 6.90 19.59
CA PHE A 368 6.04 7.75 20.09
C PHE A 368 5.54 7.35 21.48
N GLN A 369 5.99 6.22 22.01
CA GLN A 369 5.45 5.62 23.24
C GLN A 369 6.00 6.22 24.54
N LYS A 370 6.98 7.13 24.51
CA LYS A 370 7.61 7.59 25.76
C LYS A 370 6.79 8.60 26.56
N ASP A 371 5.92 9.42 25.95
CA ASP A 371 5.32 10.57 26.66
C ASP A 371 3.81 10.84 26.43
N PHE A 372 3.05 9.90 25.83
CA PHE A 372 1.65 10.16 25.48
C PHE A 372 0.67 9.87 26.63
N LYS A 373 0.31 10.90 27.40
CA LYS A 373 -0.68 10.84 28.49
C LYS A 373 -2.08 11.27 28.02
N GLN A 374 -3.11 10.66 28.61
CA GLN A 374 -4.49 11.13 28.52
C GLN A 374 -4.62 12.52 29.16
N PRO A 375 -5.71 13.28 28.88
CA PRO A 375 -6.00 14.54 29.57
C PRO A 375 -6.09 14.40 31.10
N ASP A 376 -6.33 13.18 31.60
CA ASP A 376 -6.35 12.83 33.03
C ASP A 376 -4.99 12.37 33.60
N GLY A 377 -3.92 12.39 32.77
CA GLY A 377 -2.56 12.03 33.16
C GLY A 377 -2.21 10.53 33.04
N LYS A 378 -3.16 9.65 32.70
CA LYS A 378 -2.88 8.20 32.54
C LYS A 378 -2.11 7.90 31.26
N PRO A 379 -1.29 6.83 31.21
CA PRO A 379 -0.69 6.38 29.95
C PRO A 379 -1.78 6.05 28.93
N ARG A 380 -1.71 6.64 27.74
CA ARG A 380 -2.64 6.30 26.65
C ARG A 380 -2.20 4.97 26.05
N LYS A 381 -3.13 4.07 25.72
CA LYS A 381 -2.80 2.85 24.97
C LYS A 381 -2.09 3.24 23.67
N GLY A 382 -0.98 2.56 23.38
CA GLY A 382 -0.18 2.80 22.17
C GLY A 382 -1.03 2.59 20.92
N LYS A 383 -0.84 3.44 19.91
CA LYS A 383 -1.45 3.26 18.60
C LYS A 383 -0.38 2.94 17.57
N VAL A 384 -0.73 2.05 16.65
CA VAL A 384 0.04 1.75 15.45
C VAL A 384 -0.02 2.98 14.53
N MET A 385 1.11 3.41 13.97
CA MET A 385 1.16 4.56 13.07
C MET A 385 2.08 4.30 11.88
N ILE A 386 1.55 4.44 10.67
CA ILE A 386 2.34 4.39 9.44
C ILE A 386 2.58 5.82 8.97
N ARG A 387 3.86 6.24 8.98
CA ARG A 387 4.28 7.54 8.46
C ARG A 387 4.26 7.49 6.93
N LYS A 388 3.64 8.48 6.27
CA LYS A 388 3.56 8.51 4.79
C LYS A 388 4.94 8.50 4.10
N LYS A 389 6.01 8.97 4.76
CA LYS A 389 7.37 8.90 4.22
C LYS A 389 7.87 7.46 3.97
N ASP A 390 7.34 6.50 4.71
CA ASP A 390 7.76 5.08 4.71
C ASP A 390 6.70 4.18 4.07
N ILE A 391 5.67 4.76 3.44
CA ILE A 391 4.51 4.05 2.90
C ILE A 391 4.87 2.96 1.89
N ASP A 392 5.94 3.16 1.11
CA ASP A 392 6.41 2.21 0.11
C ASP A 392 6.86 0.87 0.73
N ASN A 393 7.17 0.82 2.04
CA ASN A 393 7.49 -0.42 2.76
C ASN A 393 6.25 -1.22 3.19
N PHE A 394 5.06 -0.66 3.01
CA PHE A 394 3.79 -1.31 3.37
C PHE A 394 2.87 -1.47 2.16
N LEU A 395 3.05 -0.64 1.14
CA LEU A 395 2.17 -0.56 -0.01
C LEU A 395 2.17 -1.86 -0.81
N ILE A 396 0.99 -2.50 -0.90
CA ILE A 396 0.77 -3.67 -1.76
C ILE A 396 -0.15 -3.38 -2.94
N TYR A 397 -0.94 -2.30 -2.88
CA TYR A 397 -1.78 -1.87 -3.99
C TYR A 397 -2.13 -0.38 -3.91
N THR A 398 -2.25 0.27 -5.06
CA THR A 398 -2.70 1.66 -5.18
C THR A 398 -3.47 1.84 -6.48
N LYS A 399 -4.52 2.67 -6.43
CA LYS A 399 -5.25 3.15 -7.62
C LYS A 399 -5.71 4.58 -7.35
N SER A 400 -5.53 5.45 -8.33
CA SER A 400 -5.93 6.85 -8.26
C SER A 400 -6.57 7.29 -9.56
N ILE A 401 -7.44 8.29 -9.44
CA ILE A 401 -7.95 9.04 -10.57
C ILE A 401 -7.20 10.37 -10.69
N GLU A 402 -7.07 10.85 -11.93
CA GLU A 402 -6.71 12.24 -12.17
C GLU A 402 -7.96 13.08 -11.97
N VAL A 403 -7.90 14.02 -11.03
CA VAL A 403 -8.95 15.01 -10.85
C VAL A 403 -8.47 16.28 -11.54
N PRO A 404 -9.23 16.82 -12.52
CA PRO A 404 -8.91 18.12 -13.10
C PRO A 404 -8.78 19.16 -11.98
N ALA A 405 -7.77 20.04 -12.08
CA ALA A 405 -7.68 21.18 -11.18
C ALA A 405 -9.03 21.90 -11.21
N SER A 406 -9.61 22.09 -10.02
CA SER A 406 -10.85 22.86 -9.89
C SER A 406 -10.47 24.31 -10.16
N ASP A 407 -10.98 24.89 -11.26
CA ASP A 407 -10.82 26.30 -11.63
C ASP A 407 -11.35 27.25 -10.54
#